data_AF-A0A660S553-F1
#
_entry.id   AF-A0A660S553-F1
#
_cell.length_a   1.000
_cell.length_b   1.000
_cell.length_c   1.000
_cell.angle_alpha   90.00
_cell.angle_beta   90.00
_cell.angle_gamma   90.00
#
_symmetry.space_group_name_H-M   'P 1'
#
loop_
_entity.id
_entity.type
_entity.pdbx_description
1 polymer ?
#
loop_
_entity_poly.entity_id
_entity_poly.type
_entity_poly.pdbx_seq_one_letter_code
_entity_poly.pdbx_strand_id
1 'polypeptide(L)' 'MKIDERIEKRAKNFEKSGIQSFDALHLACAETKCDLLITVDRKFLRKAKEITDLDIKVISPLELLKEVLYERDE' A
#
# COMPACT_ATOMS: atom_id res chain seq x y z
N MET A 1 -4.73 12.28 10.79
CA MET A 1 -3.56 11.49 11.24
C MET A 1 -2.37 12.44 11.37
N LYS A 2 -1.50 12.28 12.37
CA LYS A 2 -0.26 13.06 12.48
C LYS A 2 0.89 12.20 11.98
N ILE A 3 1.73 12.78 11.11
CA ILE A 3 2.96 12.13 10.68
C ILE A 3 3.95 12.27 11.83
N ASP A 4 4.56 11.15 12.21
CA ASP A 4 5.58 11.08 13.25
C ASP A 4 6.88 10.47 12.68
N GLU A 5 7.92 10.46 13.51
CA GLU A 5 9.24 9.94 13.12
C GLU A 5 9.22 8.48 12.68
N ARG A 6 8.27 7.66 13.17
CA ARG A 6 8.17 6.25 12.77
C ARG A 6 7.67 6.15 11.33
N ILE A 7 6.64 6.93 11.00
CA ILE A 7 6.09 7.00 9.63
C ILE A 7 7.14 7.56 8.67
N GLU A 8 7.86 8.62 9.05
CA GLU A 8 8.93 9.18 8.22
C GLU A 8 10.08 8.18 7.99
N LYS A 9 10.49 7.46 9.04
CA LYS A 9 11.53 6.43 8.92
C LYS A 9 11.07 5.27 8.03
N ARG A 10 9.79 4.88 8.13
CA ARG A 10 9.21 3.83 7.28
C ARG A 10 9.12 4.28 5.82
N ALA A 11 8.68 5.51 5.55
CA ALA A 11 8.70 6.09 4.22
C ALA A 11 10.11 6.08 3.60
N LYS A 12 11.13 6.51 4.36
CA LYS A 12 12.54 6.45 3.91
C LYS A 12 13.03 5.03 3.60
N ASN A 13 12.48 4.00 4.25
CA ASN A 13 12.80 2.62 3.90
C ASN A 13 12.16 2.22 2.56
N PHE A 14 10.92 2.63 2.31
CA PHE A 14 10.27 2.40 1.01
C PHE A 14 10.93 3.16 -0.14
N GLU A 15 11.49 4.34 0.11
CA GLU A 15 12.29 5.07 -0.88
C GLU A 15 13.50 4.26 -1.35
N LYS A 16 14.16 3.52 -0.45
CA LYS A 16 15.29 2.63 -0.81
C LYS A 16 14.87 1.48 -1.71
N SER A 17 13.59 1.09 -1.67
CA SER A 17 12.98 0.10 -2.57
C SER A 17 12.50 0.71 -3.89
N GLY A 18 12.82 1.98 -4.17
CA GLY A 18 12.52 2.64 -5.45
C GLY A 18 11.13 3.28 -5.53
N ILE A 19 10.43 3.44 -4.40
CA ILE A 19 9.17 4.20 -4.32
C ILE A 19 9.49 5.71 -4.23
N GLN A 20 8.71 6.55 -4.91
CA GLN A 20 8.90 7.99 -4.85
C GLN A 20 8.50 8.54 -3.47
N SER A 21 9.09 9.64 -3.04
CA SER A 21 8.96 10.14 -1.66
C SER A 21 7.51 10.33 -1.17
N PHE A 22 6.64 10.92 -1.99
CA PHE A 22 5.23 11.07 -1.62
C PHE A 22 4.47 9.73 -1.59
N ASP A 23 4.73 8.84 -2.55
CA ASP A 23 4.14 7.50 -2.58
C ASP A 23 4.60 6.65 -1.39
N ALA A 24 5.87 6.76 -1.01
CA ALA A 24 6.46 6.09 0.13
C ALA A 24 5.84 6.59 1.44
N LEU A 25 5.64 7.91 1.56
CA LEU A 25 4.94 8.49 2.69
C LEU A 25 3.48 8.02 2.74
N HIS A 26 2.80 8.01 1.60
CA HIS A 26 1.41 7.55 1.50
C HIS A 26 1.28 6.08 1.91
N LEU A 27 2.20 5.23 1.47
CA LEU A 27 2.25 3.81 1.83
C LEU A 27 2.51 3.61 3.33
N ALA A 28 3.47 4.33 3.91
CA ALA A 28 3.76 4.26 5.35
C ALA A 28 2.59 4.73 6.22
N CYS A 29 1.88 5.75 5.77
CA CYS A 29 0.65 6.21 6.43
C CYS A 29 -0.42 5.12 6.41
N ALA A 30 -0.65 4.50 5.26
CA ALA A 30 -1.65 3.46 5.10
C ALA A 30 -1.31 2.24 5.96
N GLU A 31 -0.07 1.74 5.89
CA GLU A 31 0.40 0.60 6.69
C GLU A 31 0.19 0.80 8.20
N THR A 32 0.27 2.04 8.69
CA THR A 32 0.15 2.32 10.12
C THR A 32 -1.31 2.36 10.62
N LYS A 33 -2.29 2.65 9.75
CA LYS A 33 -3.65 3.03 10.18
C LYS A 33 -4.79 2.41 9.38
N CYS A 34 -4.52 1.74 8.28
CA CYS A 34 -5.53 1.19 7.40
C CYS A 34 -5.41 -0.33 7.36
N ASP A 35 -6.55 -1.00 7.23
CA ASP A 35 -6.58 -2.45 7.02
C ASP A 35 -6.23 -2.81 5.57
N LEU A 36 -6.46 -1.88 4.64
CA LEU A 36 -6.32 -2.08 3.21
C LEU A 36 -6.02 -0.75 2.50
N LEU A 37 -5.12 -0.76 1.52
CA LEU A 37 -4.90 0.36 0.61
C LEU A 37 -5.39 0.01 -0.80
N ILE A 38 -6.36 0.77 -1.30
CA ILE A 38 -6.90 0.60 -2.65
C ILE A 38 -6.37 1.71 -3.55
N THR A 39 -5.85 1.35 -4.72
CA THR A 39 -5.28 2.33 -5.66
C THR A 39 -5.57 1.97 -7.11
N VAL A 40 -5.73 3.00 -7.95
CA VAL A 40 -5.83 2.86 -9.41
C VAL A 40 -4.48 3.07 -10.12
N ASP A 41 -3.46 3.54 -9.40
CA ASP A 41 -2.12 3.70 -9.95
C ASP A 41 -1.42 2.34 -10.07
N ARG A 42 -1.29 1.87 -11.30
CA ARG A 42 -0.65 0.59 -11.62
C ARG A 42 0.85 0.56 -11.31
N LYS A 43 1.56 1.69 -11.47
CA LYS A 43 3.00 1.76 -11.21
C LYS A 43 3.25 1.68 -9.71
N PHE A 44 2.47 2.42 -8.92
CA PHE A 44 2.53 2.37 -7.47
C PHE A 44 2.13 0.98 -6.93
N LEU A 45 1.01 0.43 -7.41
CA LEU A 45 0.54 -0.91 -7.02
C LEU A 45 1.60 -1.98 -7.26
N ARG A 46 2.25 -1.97 -8.43
CA ARG A 46 3.31 -2.93 -8.75
C ARG A 46 4.49 -2.80 -7.79
N LYS A 47 4.98 -1.57 -7.56
CA LYS A 47 6.09 -1.33 -6.63
C LYS A 47 5.76 -1.71 -5.20
N ALA A 48 4.54 -1.42 -4.73
CA ALA A 48 4.09 -1.80 -3.40
C ALA A 48 4.08 -3.32 -3.23
N LYS A 49 3.63 -4.07 -4.25
CA LYS A 49 3.65 -5.54 -4.26
C LYS A 49 5.05 -6.15 -4.32
N GLU A 50 6.06 -5.41 -4.77
CA GLU A 50 7.46 -5.84 -4.78
C GLU A 50 8.12 -5.72 -3.38
N ILE A 51 7.51 -5.00 -2.44
CA ILE A 51 8.01 -4.90 -1.06
C ILE A 51 7.64 -6.16 -0.28
N THR A 52 8.65 -6.90 0.17
CA THR A 52 8.46 -8.18 0.86
C THR A 52 8.07 -8.05 2.33
N ASP A 53 8.43 -6.95 2.98
CA ASP A 53 8.19 -6.69 4.40
C ASP A 53 7.02 -5.72 4.63
N LEU A 54 6.09 -5.61 3.68
CA LEU A 54 4.93 -4.72 3.76
C LEU A 54 3.80 -5.35 4.58
N ASP A 55 3.38 -4.67 5.65
CA ASP A 55 2.38 -5.17 6.61
C ASP A 55 0.95 -4.71 6.28
N ILE A 56 0.70 -4.31 5.03
CA ILE A 56 -0.62 -3.92 4.54
C ILE A 56 -0.88 -4.47 3.15
N LYS A 57 -2.11 -4.91 2.91
CA LYS A 57 -2.56 -5.33 1.60
C LYS A 57 -2.78 -4.10 0.70
N VAL A 58 -2.16 -4.11 -0.48
CA VAL A 58 -2.34 -3.07 -1.51
C VAL A 58 -2.94 -3.68 -2.75
N ILE A 59 -4.13 -3.24 -3.14
CA ILE A 59 -4.88 -3.80 -4.27
C ILE A 59 -5.50 -2.73 -5.15
N SER A 60 -5.88 -3.14 -6.35
CA SER A 60 -6.76 -2.37 -7.24
C SER A 60 -8.24 -2.55 -6.88
N PRO A 61 -9.11 -1.59 -7.24
CA PRO A 61 -10.55 -1.76 -7.07
C PRO A 61 -11.11 -3.02 -7.74
N LEU A 62 -10.53 -3.43 -8.88
CA LEU A 62 -10.96 -4.63 -9.59
C LEU A 62 -10.61 -5.92 -8.83
N GLU A 63 -9.46 -5.96 -8.16
CA GLU A 63 -9.09 -7.07 -7.28
C GLU A 63 -10.02 -7.15 -6.08
N LEU A 64 -10.35 -6.00 -5.47
CA LEU A 64 -11.32 -5.95 -4.38
C LEU A 64 -12.70 -6.47 -4.79
N LEU A 65 -13.20 -6.06 -5.97
CA LEU A 65 -14.50 -6.52 -6.46
C LEU A 65 -14.52 -8.04 -6.67
N LYS A 66 -13.43 -8.61 -7.19
CA LYS A 66 -13.26 -10.07 -7.31
C LYS A 66 -13.41 -10.78 -5.97
N GLU A 67 -12.69 -10.32 -4.95
CA GLU A 67 -12.71 -10.91 -3.61
C GLU A 67 -14.08 -10.79 -2.92
N VAL A 68 -14.78 -9.66 -3.09
CA VAL A 68 -16.00 -9.38 -2.31
C VAL A 68 -17.26 -9.87 -3.00
N LEU A 69 -17.32 -9.82 -4.34
CA LEU A 69 -18.54 -10.09 -5.10
C LEU A 69 -18.51 -11.42 -5.84
N TYR A 70 -17.34 -11.88 -6.29
CA TYR A 70 -17.26 -13.03 -7.20
C TYR A 70 -16.73 -14.31 -6.52
N GLU A 71 -16.05 -14.21 -5.39
CA GLU A 71 -15.64 -15.39 -4.57
C GLU A 71 -16.75 -15.91 -3.63
N ARG A 72 -17.97 -15.36 -3.71
CA ARG A 72 -19.14 -15.84 -2.96
C ARG A 72 -20.01 -16.84 -3.74
N ASP A 73 -19.65 -17.14 -4.99
CA ASP A 73 -20.43 -17.96 -5.92
C ASP A 73 -19.85 -19.38 -6.16
N GLU A 74 -18.86 -19.82 -5.38
CA GLU A 74 -18.39 -21.23 -5.29
C GLU A 74 -18.74 -21.85 -3.93
#